data_AF-A0A382WMH7-F1
#
_entry.id   AF-A0A382WMH7-F1
#
_cell.length_a   1.000
_cell.length_b   1.000
_cell.length_c   1.000
_cell.angle_alpha   90.00
_cell.angle_beta   90.00
_cell.angle_gamma   90.00
#
_symmetry.space_group_name_H-M   'P 1'
#
loop_
_entity.id
_entity.type
_entity.pdbx_description
1 polymer ?
#
loop_
_entity_poly.entity_id
_entity_poly.type
_entity_poly.pdbx_seq_one_letter_code
_entity_poly.pdbx_strand_id
1 'polypeptide(L)'
;MSTCKYTRATSIDTAIENLVEAKGEAHVIAGGIALGILMNEKLVHPSWLIDISGVEAFHGIEILPDGALRIGALETHHAIQCSKIVSESIPMLTEMAAEIACGRIKNRGTIGGNICLADPQGDPPIAAFALGATLRA
;
A
#
# COMPACT_ATOMS: atom_id res chain seq x y z
N MET A 1 -24.65 -7.54 14.13
CA MET A 1 -23.45 -6.84 13.64
C MET A 1 -22.26 -7.54 14.25
N SER A 2 -21.46 -8.25 13.46
CA SER A 2 -20.20 -8.82 13.96
C SER A 2 -19.29 -7.67 14.38
N THR A 3 -18.86 -7.64 15.64
CA THR A 3 -18.00 -6.58 16.16
C THR A 3 -16.60 -6.76 15.57
N CYS A 4 -16.13 -5.79 14.78
CA CYS A 4 -14.76 -5.77 14.26
C CYS A 4 -13.84 -5.04 15.23
N LYS A 5 -12.80 -5.69 15.73
CA LYS A 5 -11.70 -5.03 16.48
C LYS A 5 -10.93 -4.14 15.49
N TYR A 6 -10.49 -2.98 15.94
CA TYR A 6 -9.61 -2.10 15.17
C TYR A 6 -8.39 -1.74 16.02
N THR A 7 -7.20 -1.83 15.44
CA THR A 7 -5.95 -1.46 16.09
C THR A 7 -5.10 -0.70 15.09
N ARG A 8 -4.50 0.41 15.53
CA ARG A 8 -3.56 1.17 14.72
C ARG A 8 -2.14 0.91 15.21
N ALA A 9 -1.32 0.31 14.36
CA ALA A 9 0.09 0.07 14.64
C ALA A 9 0.92 1.31 14.31
N THR A 10 1.91 1.60 15.15
CA THR A 10 2.87 2.70 14.98
C THR A 10 4.28 2.22 14.62
N SER A 11 4.50 0.90 14.60
CA SER A 11 5.76 0.27 14.21
C SER A 11 5.46 -1.03 13.45
N ILE A 12 6.48 -1.51 12.72
CA ILE A 12 6.42 -2.81 12.03
C ILE A 12 6.24 -3.93 13.05
N ASP A 13 6.99 -3.90 14.15
CA ASP A 13 6.94 -4.92 15.20
C ASP A 13 5.54 -5.07 15.79
N THR A 14 4.89 -3.95 16.16
CA THR A 14 3.53 -4.00 16.70
C THR A 14 2.51 -4.47 15.65
N ALA A 15 2.72 -4.18 14.36
CA ALA A 15 1.87 -4.73 13.30
C ALA A 15 2.02 -6.25 13.19
N ILE A 16 3.25 -6.77 13.25
CA ILE A 16 3.57 -8.20 13.21
C ILE A 16 2.99 -8.91 14.44
N GLU A 17 3.20 -8.36 15.64
CA GLU A 17 2.66 -8.91 16.89
C GLU A 17 1.13 -9.08 16.82
N ASN A 18 0.42 -8.04 16.36
CA ASN A 18 -1.02 -8.09 16.19
C ASN A 18 -1.45 -9.14 15.14
N LEU A 19 -0.71 -9.27 14.03
CA LEU A 19 -0.99 -10.28 13.00
C LEU A 19 -0.81 -11.70 13.54
N VAL A 20 0.23 -11.93 14.34
CA VAL A 20 0.48 -13.22 15.01
C VAL A 20 -0.63 -13.52 16.03
N GLU A 21 -1.01 -12.53 16.86
CA GLU A 21 -2.11 -12.67 17.83
C GLU A 21 -3.43 -13.01 17.14
N ALA A 22 -3.69 -12.39 15.99
CA ALA A 22 -4.91 -12.59 15.22
C ALA A 22 -5.02 -13.97 14.57
N LYS A 23 -3.95 -14.77 14.50
CA LYS A 23 -3.96 -16.14 13.96
C LYS A 23 -4.64 -16.27 12.58
N GLY A 24 -4.42 -15.29 11.71
CA GLY A 24 -4.97 -15.26 10.34
C GLY A 24 -6.36 -14.64 10.22
N GLU A 25 -6.98 -14.20 11.31
CA GLU A 25 -8.32 -13.59 11.30
C GLU A 25 -8.28 -12.06 11.05
N ALA A 26 -7.11 -11.44 11.17
CA ALA A 26 -6.94 -10.01 10.93
C ALA A 26 -6.68 -9.68 9.46
N HIS A 27 -7.16 -8.52 9.05
CA HIS A 27 -6.84 -7.91 7.77
C HIS A 27 -6.03 -6.63 7.98
N VAL A 28 -4.95 -6.47 7.23
CA VAL A 28 -4.17 -5.23 7.22
C VAL A 28 -4.91 -4.18 6.40
N ILE A 29 -4.98 -2.95 6.93
CA ILE A 29 -5.52 -1.79 6.20
C ILE A 29 -4.45 -0.71 6.07
N ALA A 30 -4.22 -0.29 4.82
CA ALA A 30 -3.41 0.87 4.46
C ALA A 30 -4.33 2.02 4.04
N GLY A 31 -4.40 2.31 2.73
CA GLY A 31 -5.29 3.33 2.16
C GLY A 31 -6.79 3.05 2.31
N GLY A 32 -7.17 1.78 2.49
CA GLY A 32 -8.55 1.33 2.69
C GLY A 32 -9.43 1.32 1.44
N ILE A 33 -8.89 1.60 0.25
CA ILE A 33 -9.70 1.66 -0.99
C ILE A 33 -10.28 0.29 -1.35
N ALA A 34 -9.44 -0.70 -1.67
CA ALA A 34 -9.91 -2.01 -2.09
C ALA A 34 -10.63 -2.75 -0.96
N LEU A 35 -10.04 -2.79 0.23
CA LEU A 35 -10.64 -3.47 1.39
C LEU A 35 -12.00 -2.85 1.77
N GLY A 36 -12.14 -1.52 1.70
CA GLY A 36 -13.41 -0.85 1.96
C GLY A 36 -14.50 -1.25 0.96
N ILE A 37 -14.15 -1.38 -0.33
CA ILE A 37 -15.07 -1.89 -1.37
C ILE A 37 -15.46 -3.34 -1.06
N LEU A 38 -14.49 -4.22 -0.80
CA LEU A 38 -14.75 -5.63 -0.49
C LEU A 38 -15.64 -5.81 0.75
N MET A 39 -15.46 -4.98 1.77
CA MET A 39 -16.33 -4.96 2.96
C MET A 39 -17.73 -4.45 2.63
N ASN A 40 -17.86 -3.40 1.83
CA ASN A 40 -19.17 -2.86 1.41
C ASN A 40 -19.98 -3.87 0.60
N GLU A 41 -19.31 -4.59 -0.30
CA GLU A 41 -19.87 -5.67 -1.11
C GLU A 41 -20.04 -6.98 -0.34
N LYS A 42 -19.68 -7.02 0.96
CA LYS A 42 -19.79 -8.19 1.84
C LYS A 42 -19.02 -9.41 1.32
N LEU A 43 -17.95 -9.18 0.56
CA LEU A 43 -17.05 -10.22 0.10
C LEU A 43 -16.01 -10.58 1.16
N VAL A 44 -15.74 -9.67 2.09
CA VAL A 44 -14.81 -9.86 3.22
C VAL A 44 -15.47 -9.38 4.53
N HIS A 45 -15.28 -10.15 5.59
CA HIS A 45 -15.79 -9.86 6.93
C HIS A 45 -14.68 -9.93 7.98
N PRO A 46 -13.82 -8.91 8.08
CA PRO A 46 -12.72 -8.92 9.03
C PRO A 46 -13.25 -8.95 10.47
N SER A 47 -12.71 -9.84 11.30
CA SER A 47 -12.95 -9.80 12.75
C SER A 47 -12.01 -8.80 13.43
N TRP A 48 -10.88 -8.50 12.79
CA TRP A 48 -9.90 -7.51 13.24
C TRP A 48 -9.28 -6.77 12.05
N LEU A 49 -9.27 -5.44 12.10
CA LEU A 49 -8.51 -4.57 11.21
C LEU A 49 -7.25 -4.04 11.90
N ILE A 50 -6.10 -4.24 11.26
CA ILE A 50 -4.80 -3.73 11.69
C ILE A 50 -4.40 -2.60 10.74
N ASP A 51 -4.55 -1.37 11.19
CA ASP A 51 -4.19 -0.17 10.44
C ASP A 51 -2.71 0.14 10.58
N ILE A 52 -2.00 0.10 9.45
CA ILE A 52 -0.57 0.35 9.37
C ILE A 52 -0.24 1.79 8.96
N SER A 53 -1.23 2.67 8.77
CA SER A 53 -1.03 4.07 8.36
C SER A 53 -0.15 4.88 9.31
N GLY A 54 0.03 4.43 10.56
CA GLY A 54 0.90 5.04 11.56
C GLY A 54 2.34 4.54 11.55
N VAL A 55 2.70 3.61 10.66
CA VAL A 55 4.05 3.05 10.59
C VAL A 55 4.91 3.92 9.67
N GLU A 56 5.65 4.86 10.27
CA GLU A 56 6.48 5.83 9.54
C GLU A 56 7.55 5.18 8.65
N ALA A 57 8.03 4.00 9.01
CA ALA A 57 9.01 3.25 8.23
C ALA A 57 8.50 2.81 6.85
N PHE A 58 7.18 2.81 6.62
CA PHE A 58 6.58 2.49 5.32
C PHE A 58 6.31 3.72 4.45
N HIS A 59 6.68 4.91 4.89
CA HIS A 59 6.63 6.14 4.10
C HIS A 59 8.02 6.50 3.56
N GLY A 60 8.04 7.42 2.61
CA GLY A 60 9.23 8.00 2.00
C GLY A 60 9.50 7.50 0.60
N ILE A 61 10.06 8.41 -0.20
CA ILE A 61 10.61 8.13 -1.53
C ILE A 61 12.04 8.66 -1.54
N GLU A 62 13.01 7.80 -1.82
CA GLU A 62 14.43 8.18 -1.79
C GLU A 62 15.27 7.37 -2.77
N ILE A 63 16.44 7.91 -3.12
CA ILE A 63 17.49 7.18 -3.81
C ILE A 63 18.45 6.61 -2.76
N LEU A 64 18.63 5.30 -2.80
CA LEU A 64 19.55 4.57 -1.92
C LEU A 64 21.02 4.79 -2.35
N PRO A 65 22.00 4.49 -1.47
CA PRO A 65 23.43 4.66 -1.79
C PRO A 65 23.92 3.86 -3.01
N ASP A 66 23.22 2.79 -3.38
CA ASP A 66 23.49 1.97 -4.56
C ASP A 66 22.81 2.49 -5.84
N GLY A 67 22.09 3.62 -5.75
CA GLY A 67 21.36 4.25 -6.84
C GLY A 67 19.94 3.71 -7.05
N ALA A 68 19.48 2.75 -6.25
CA ALA A 68 18.12 2.22 -6.38
C ALA A 68 17.07 3.21 -5.84
N LEU A 69 15.93 3.31 -6.51
CA LEU A 69 14.76 4.04 -6.02
C LEU A 69 14.00 3.19 -5.00
N ARG A 70 13.91 3.66 -3.75
CA ARG A 70 13.02 3.09 -2.72
C ARG A 70 11.73 3.89 -2.66
N ILE A 71 10.59 3.19 -2.72
CA ILE A 71 9.27 3.76 -2.48
C ILE A 71 8.64 3.01 -1.30
N GLY A 72 8.23 3.75 -0.27
CA GLY A 72 7.54 3.19 0.89
C GLY A 72 6.21 2.55 0.53
N ALA A 73 5.85 1.44 1.18
CA ALA A 73 4.62 0.71 0.89
C ALA A 73 3.34 1.54 1.11
N LEU A 74 3.39 2.55 1.98
CA LEU A 74 2.28 3.47 2.26
C LEU A 74 2.28 4.72 1.39
N GLU A 75 3.26 4.87 0.48
CA GLU A 75 3.24 5.98 -0.46
C GLU A 75 2.01 5.89 -1.36
N THR A 76 1.31 7.02 -1.42
CA THR A 76 0.08 7.12 -2.21
C THR A 76 0.40 7.26 -3.68
N HIS A 77 -0.51 6.83 -4.55
CA HIS A 77 -0.35 7.06 -5.99
C HIS A 77 -0.20 8.56 -6.29
N HIS A 78 -0.88 9.43 -5.55
CA HIS A 78 -0.70 10.87 -5.69
C HIS A 78 0.72 11.33 -5.32
N ALA A 79 1.29 10.84 -4.21
CA ALA A 79 2.65 11.18 -3.81
C ALA A 79 3.69 10.72 -4.84
N ILE A 80 3.51 9.53 -5.42
CA ILE A 80 4.36 9.02 -6.51
C ILE A 80 4.22 9.89 -7.76
N GLN A 81 2.99 10.25 -8.15
CA GLN A 81 2.72 11.12 -9.29
C GLN A 81 3.41 12.50 -9.13
N CYS A 82 3.41 13.06 -7.92
CA CYS A 82 3.97 14.39 -7.66
C CYS A 82 5.46 14.38 -7.26
N SER A 83 6.09 13.21 -7.12
CA SER A 83 7.46 13.12 -6.65
C SER A 83 8.45 13.47 -7.76
N LYS A 84 9.23 14.53 -7.52
CA LYS A 84 10.34 14.91 -8.39
C LYS A 84 11.37 13.79 -8.53
N ILE A 85 11.70 13.13 -7.41
CA ILE A 85 12.63 12.00 -7.37
C ILE A 85 12.17 10.88 -8.31
N VAL A 86 10.88 10.53 -8.29
CA VAL A 86 10.31 9.51 -9.19
C VAL A 86 10.37 9.98 -10.63
N SER A 87 9.92 11.21 -10.90
CA SER A 87 9.87 11.74 -12.27
C SER A 87 11.25 11.86 -12.93
N GLU A 88 12.32 12.10 -12.15
CA GLU A 88 13.69 12.20 -12.66
C GLU A 88 14.36 10.82 -12.79
N SER A 89 13.99 9.86 -11.94
CA SER A 89 14.63 8.54 -11.90
C SER A 89 13.92 7.50 -12.78
N ILE A 90 12.60 7.40 -12.66
CA ILE A 90 11.74 6.44 -13.36
C ILE A 90 10.43 7.14 -13.79
N PRO A 91 10.44 7.93 -14.88
CA PRO A 91 9.26 8.68 -15.34
C PRO A 91 8.02 7.80 -15.56
N MET A 92 8.21 6.56 -15.99
CA MET A 92 7.14 5.57 -16.18
C MET A 92 6.26 5.40 -14.93
N LEU A 93 6.83 5.47 -13.72
CA LEU A 93 6.06 5.34 -12.48
C LEU A 93 5.19 6.57 -12.21
N THR A 94 5.65 7.76 -12.61
CA THR A 94 4.85 8.99 -12.55
C THR A 94 3.67 8.91 -13.51
N GLU A 95 3.89 8.45 -14.73
CA GLU A 95 2.83 8.27 -15.74
C GLU A 95 1.80 7.23 -15.28
N MET A 96 2.27 6.05 -14.83
CA MET A 96 1.41 5.02 -14.24
C MET A 96 0.55 5.61 -13.11
N ALA A 97 1.17 6.32 -12.16
CA ALA A 97 0.46 6.91 -11.04
C ALA A 97 -0.53 8.00 -11.46
N ALA A 98 -0.32 8.68 -12.59
CA ALA A 98 -1.24 9.66 -13.13
C ALA A 98 -2.53 9.03 -13.68
N GLU A 99 -2.42 7.85 -14.29
CA GLU A 99 -3.54 7.11 -14.91
C GLU A 99 -4.39 6.33 -13.90
N ILE A 100 -3.89 6.10 -12.68
CA ILE A 100 -4.64 5.36 -11.65
C ILE A 100 -5.89 6.14 -11.22
N ALA A 101 -7.06 5.68 -11.66
CA ALA A 101 -8.38 6.06 -11.14
C ALA A 101 -8.59 7.60 -10.98
N CYS A 102 -9.48 8.00 -10.07
CA CYS A 102 -9.75 9.42 -9.78
C CYS A 102 -8.89 9.94 -8.61
N GLY A 103 -8.77 11.27 -8.49
CA GLY A 103 -7.94 11.91 -7.45
C GLY A 103 -8.23 11.44 -6.01
N ARG A 104 -9.49 11.11 -5.68
CA ARG A 104 -9.85 10.58 -4.35
C ARG A 104 -9.21 9.23 -4.06
N ILE A 105 -9.17 8.36 -5.06
CA ILE A 105 -8.52 7.05 -4.97
C ILE A 105 -7.01 7.26 -4.90
N LYS A 106 -6.42 8.12 -5.73
CA LYS A 106 -4.98 8.37 -5.71
C LYS A 106 -4.45 8.93 -4.40
N ASN A 107 -5.25 9.77 -3.72
CA ASN A 107 -4.85 10.40 -2.46
C ASN A 107 -4.87 9.45 -1.25
N ARG A 108 -5.48 8.27 -1.37
CA ARG A 108 -5.52 7.28 -0.28
C ARG A 108 -4.92 5.94 -0.68
N GLY A 109 -5.12 5.52 -1.92
CA GLY A 109 -4.58 4.29 -2.48
C GLY A 109 -3.06 4.31 -2.44
N THR A 110 -2.50 3.29 -1.81
CA THR A 110 -1.07 3.13 -1.58
C THR A 110 -0.50 2.12 -2.57
N ILE A 111 0.74 2.31 -3.01
CA ILE A 111 1.41 1.35 -3.90
C ILE A 111 1.50 -0.06 -3.29
N GLY A 112 1.84 -0.17 -2.01
CA GLY A 112 1.93 -1.46 -1.32
C GLY A 112 0.57 -2.14 -1.21
N GLY A 113 -0.47 -1.39 -0.82
CA GLY A 113 -1.84 -1.91 -0.79
C GLY A 113 -2.35 -2.40 -2.15
N ASN A 114 -1.97 -1.74 -3.25
CA ASN A 114 -2.31 -2.20 -4.60
C ASN A 114 -1.56 -3.50 -4.96
N ILE A 115 -0.26 -3.57 -4.70
CA ILE A 115 0.56 -4.77 -4.95
C ILE A 115 0.05 -5.97 -4.13
N CYS A 116 -0.25 -5.77 -2.84
CA CYS A 116 -0.74 -6.84 -1.96
C CYS A 116 -2.15 -7.32 -2.29
N LEU A 117 -2.98 -6.49 -2.94
CA LEU A 117 -4.29 -6.94 -3.44
C LEU A 117 -4.14 -8.02 -4.51
N ALA A 118 -3.03 -7.97 -5.27
CA ALA A 118 -2.72 -8.93 -6.33
C ALA A 118 -3.83 -9.08 -7.38
N ASP A 119 -4.52 -7.99 -7.72
CA ASP A 119 -5.46 -7.95 -8.85
C ASP A 119 -4.66 -8.02 -10.17
N PRO A 120 -4.92 -8.97 -11.06
CA PRO A 120 -4.24 -9.07 -12.36
C PRO A 120 -4.44 -7.82 -13.24
N GLN A 121 -5.43 -6.98 -12.97
CA GLN A 121 -5.68 -5.72 -13.67
C GLN A 121 -4.99 -4.53 -13.00
N GLY A 122 -4.23 -4.73 -11.92
CA GLY A 122 -3.52 -3.66 -11.22
C GLY A 122 -2.29 -3.17 -11.97
N ASP A 123 -2.18 -1.86 -12.16
CA ASP A 123 -1.01 -1.25 -12.83
C ASP A 123 0.30 -1.37 -12.02
N PRO A 124 0.32 -1.09 -10.70
CA PRO A 124 1.55 -1.19 -9.90
C PRO A 124 2.22 -2.56 -9.87
N PRO A 125 1.52 -3.70 -9.74
CA PRO A 125 2.12 -5.02 -9.90
C PRO A 125 2.86 -5.19 -11.24
N ILE A 126 2.23 -4.77 -12.35
CA ILE A 126 2.79 -4.92 -13.70
C ILE A 126 4.01 -4.01 -13.88
N ALA A 127 3.94 -2.76 -13.40
CA ALA A 127 5.07 -1.85 -13.45
C ALA A 127 6.26 -2.35 -12.60
N ALA A 128 5.99 -2.86 -11.40
CA ALA A 128 7.02 -3.44 -10.54
C ALA A 128 7.70 -4.64 -11.23
N PHE A 129 6.93 -5.51 -11.87
CA PHE A 129 7.46 -6.63 -12.64
C PHE A 129 8.31 -6.18 -13.83
N ALA A 130 7.81 -5.23 -14.63
CA ALA A 130 8.51 -4.71 -15.80
C ALA A 130 9.84 -4.02 -15.46
N LEU A 131 9.91 -3.37 -14.29
CA LEU A 131 11.11 -2.69 -13.78
C LEU A 131 12.07 -3.63 -13.05
N GLY A 132 11.74 -4.92 -12.87
CA GLY A 132 12.53 -5.85 -12.07
C GLY A 132 12.62 -5.43 -10.59
N ALA A 133 11.58 -4.78 -10.06
CA ALA A 133 11.56 -4.27 -8.70
C ALA A 133 11.64 -5.40 -7.67
N THR A 134 12.33 -5.14 -6.56
CA THR A 134 12.40 -6.06 -5.42
C THR A 134 11.44 -5.60 -4.33
N LEU A 135 10.57 -6.50 -3.88
CA LEU A 135 9.73 -6.28 -2.70
C LEU A 135 10.49 -6.71 -1.44
N ARG A 136 10.54 -5.84 -0.44
CA ARG A 136 11.13 -6.15 0.87
C ARG A 136 10.02 -6.47 1.86
N ALA A 137 10.11 -7.65 2.46
CA ALA A 137 9.25 -8.12 3.54
C ALA A 137 9.83 -7.72 4.90
#